data_AF-A0A3B3WJJ8-F1
#
_entry.id   AF-A0A3B3WJJ8-F1
#
_cell.length_a   1.000
_cell.length_b   1.000
_cell.length_c   1.000
_cell.angle_alpha   90.00
_cell.angle_beta   90.00
_cell.angle_gamma   90.00
#
_symmetry.space_group_name_H-M   'P 1'
#
loop_
_entity.id
_entity.type
_entity.pdbx_description
1 polymer ?
#
loop_
_entity_poly.entity_id
_entity_poly.type
_entity_poly.pdbx_seq_one_letter_code
_entity_poly.pdbx_strand_id
1 'polypeptide(L)'
;MEDAVENKLDSRDWPHQSECPAAWNGSGAVSARQRNKPSTQDDRRTGSRLIIFVIGGITYSEMRCAYEVTQAVKSCEVIVGSSHILTPIGLLEDIKALSKGPMETFTVEERSNA
;
A
#
# COMPACT_ATOMS: atom_id res chain seq x y z
N MET A 1 -7.86 -4.55 7.21
CA MET A 1 -6.50 -5.06 6.89
C MET A 1 -6.53 -6.59 6.85
N GLU A 2 -7.00 -7.24 7.91
CA GLU A 2 -7.13 -8.70 8.01
C GLU A 2 -7.95 -9.30 6.85
N ASP A 3 -9.14 -8.77 6.55
CA ASP A 3 -9.97 -9.26 5.44
C ASP A 3 -9.27 -9.22 4.08
N ALA A 4 -8.45 -8.20 3.83
CA ALA A 4 -7.67 -8.08 2.59
C ALA A 4 -6.54 -9.13 2.53
N VAL A 5 -5.90 -9.41 3.67
CA VAL A 5 -4.85 -10.43 3.78
C VAL A 5 -5.44 -11.85 3.66
N GLU A 6 -6.65 -12.06 4.17
CA GLU A 6 -7.37 -13.35 4.10
C GLU A 6 -8.20 -13.54 2.82
N ASN A 7 -8.15 -12.57 1.88
CA ASN A 7 -8.93 -12.59 0.64
C ASN A 7 -10.45 -12.71 0.87
N LYS A 8 -10.95 -12.08 1.93
CA LYS A 8 -12.37 -11.98 2.32
C LYS A 8 -12.97 -10.59 2.12
N LEU A 9 -12.18 -9.64 1.63
CA LEU A 9 -12.64 -8.29 1.34
C LEU A 9 -13.64 -8.32 0.16
N ASP A 10 -14.85 -7.77 0.36
CA ASP A 10 -15.88 -7.78 -0.68
C ASP A 10 -15.48 -6.88 -1.85
N SER A 11 -15.42 -7.46 -3.04
CA SER A 11 -15.11 -6.74 -4.28
C SER A 11 -16.20 -5.77 -4.72
N ARG A 12 -17.41 -5.84 -4.12
CA ARG A 12 -18.47 -4.87 -4.38
C ARG A 12 -18.18 -3.51 -3.75
N ASP A 13 -17.68 -3.51 -2.52
CA ASP A 13 -17.31 -2.30 -1.80
C ASP A 13 -15.90 -1.83 -2.19
N TRP A 14 -15.02 -2.78 -2.56
CA TRP A 14 -13.62 -2.52 -2.93
C TRP A 14 -13.29 -3.08 -4.32
N PRO A 15 -13.75 -2.45 -5.41
CA PRO A 15 -13.56 -2.95 -6.77
C PRO A 15 -12.10 -2.80 -7.24
N HIS A 16 -11.62 -3.82 -7.95
CA HIS A 16 -10.34 -3.75 -8.66
C HIS A 16 -10.47 -2.90 -9.94
N GLN A 17 -9.51 -2.01 -10.18
CA GLN A 17 -9.48 -1.18 -11.40
C GLN A 17 -8.91 -1.92 -12.60
N SER A 18 -8.11 -2.96 -12.38
CA SER A 18 -7.61 -3.86 -13.40
C SER A 18 -7.69 -5.30 -12.91
N GLU A 19 -7.96 -6.22 -13.83
CA GLU A 19 -7.78 -7.63 -13.55
C GLU A 19 -6.28 -7.90 -13.45
N CYS A 20 -5.85 -8.61 -12.41
CA CYS A 20 -4.53 -9.20 -12.41
C CYS A 20 -4.43 -10.08 -13.67
N PRO A 21 -3.41 -9.88 -14.54
CA PRO A 21 -3.16 -10.83 -15.61
C PRO A 21 -3.10 -12.22 -14.99
N ALA A 22 -3.77 -13.21 -15.62
CA ALA A 22 -3.71 -14.59 -15.17
C ALA A 22 -2.26 -14.93 -14.80
N ALA A 23 -2.05 -15.44 -13.58
CA ALA A 23 -0.72 -15.78 -13.09
C ALA A 23 -0.01 -16.56 -14.20
N TRP A 24 1.03 -15.97 -14.76
CA TRP A 24 1.79 -16.55 -15.86
C TRP A 24 2.16 -17.98 -15.48
N ASN A 25 1.48 -18.95 -16.09
CA ASN A 25 1.55 -20.37 -15.77
C ASN A 25 2.73 -21.06 -16.48
N GLY A 26 3.77 -20.31 -16.85
CA GLY A 26 4.77 -20.78 -17.82
C GLY A 26 6.20 -20.34 -17.54
N SER A 27 6.80 -20.80 -16.45
CA SER A 27 8.24 -20.64 -16.15
C SER A 27 8.64 -19.25 -15.65
N GLY A 28 9.30 -19.21 -14.48
CA GLY A 28 9.94 -17.99 -14.00
C GLY A 28 10.91 -17.41 -15.04
N ALA A 29 11.16 -16.10 -14.96
CA ALA A 29 12.14 -15.45 -15.81
C ALA A 29 13.52 -16.12 -15.64
N VAL A 30 13.91 -16.96 -16.60
CA VAL A 30 15.22 -17.59 -16.61
C VAL A 30 16.20 -16.60 -17.24
N SER A 31 16.97 -15.90 -16.42
CA SER A 31 18.12 -15.15 -16.91
C SER A 31 19.15 -16.14 -17.48
N ALA A 32 19.51 -16.00 -18.76
CA ALA A 32 20.58 -16.77 -19.40
C ALA A 32 21.99 -16.46 -18.83
N ARG A 33 22.10 -15.55 -17.85
CA ARG A 33 23.35 -15.13 -17.23
C ARG A 33 23.31 -15.40 -15.73
N GLN A 34 23.26 -16.68 -15.35
CA GLN A 34 23.47 -17.07 -13.97
C GLN A 34 24.95 -16.86 -13.60
N ARG A 35 25.27 -15.67 -13.08
CA ARG A 35 26.52 -15.43 -12.35
C ARG A 35 26.21 -15.66 -10.87
N ASN A 36 26.81 -16.70 -10.28
CA ASN A 36 26.65 -17.01 -8.86
C ASN A 36 27.07 -15.81 -8.02
N LYS A 37 26.08 -15.09 -7.48
CA LYS A 37 26.28 -14.14 -6.39
C LYS A 37 25.74 -14.82 -5.14
N PRO A 38 26.52 -14.94 -4.05
CA PRO A 38 26.00 -15.49 -2.80
C PRO A 38 24.89 -14.54 -2.33
N SER A 39 23.64 -14.96 -2.56
CA SER A 39 22.45 -14.22 -2.15
C SER A 39 22.47 -14.12 -0.63
N THR A 40 22.67 -12.92 -0.11
CA THR A 40 22.27 -12.55 1.24
C THR A 40 20.83 -13.04 1.44
N GLN A 41 20.64 -13.92 2.42
CA GLN A 41 19.43 -14.68 2.68
C GLN A 41 18.22 -13.82 3.08
N ASP A 42 18.36 -12.48 3.06
CA ASP A 42 17.36 -11.50 3.51
C ASP A 42 16.45 -10.98 2.38
N ASP A 43 16.87 -11.09 1.11
CA ASP A 43 16.06 -10.66 -0.05
C ASP A 43 14.94 -11.65 -0.43
N ARG A 44 14.80 -12.77 0.29
CA ARG A 44 13.80 -13.83 0.03
C ARG A 44 12.69 -13.92 1.06
N ARG A 45 12.40 -12.85 1.80
CA ARG A 45 11.06 -12.66 2.39
C ARG A 45 10.08 -12.22 1.28
N THR A 46 9.90 -13.08 0.28
CA THR A 46 8.94 -12.90 -0.82
C THR A 46 7.53 -13.26 -0.33
N GLY A 47 7.06 -12.55 0.70
CA GLY A 47 5.67 -12.57 1.13
C GLY A 47 4.81 -11.71 0.20
N SER A 48 3.49 -11.92 0.21
CA SER A 48 2.58 -10.96 -0.44
C SER A 48 2.69 -9.60 0.24
N ARG A 49 2.51 -8.51 -0.50
CA ARG A 49 2.51 -7.15 0.07
C ARG A 49 1.14 -6.53 -0.10
N LEU A 50 0.60 -6.02 1.00
CA LEU A 50 -0.61 -5.21 1.01
C LEU A 50 -0.22 -3.75 1.19
N ILE A 51 -0.39 -2.94 0.15
CA ILE A 51 -0.11 -1.49 0.19
C ILE A 51 -1.42 -0.74 0.38
N ILE A 52 -1.50 0.08 1.42
CA ILE A 52 -2.68 0.88 1.76
C ILE A 52 -2.28 2.36 1.74
N PHE A 53 -2.99 3.16 0.97
CA PHE A 53 -2.81 4.61 0.95
C PHE A 53 -4.08 5.31 1.46
N VAL A 54 -3.97 6.04 2.56
CA VAL A 54 -5.07 6.79 3.18
C VAL A 54 -4.99 8.25 2.73
N ILE A 55 -6.06 8.73 2.10
CA ILE A 55 -6.18 10.14 1.69
C ILE A 55 -6.59 10.98 2.91
N GLY A 56 -5.96 12.14 3.08
CA GLY A 56 -6.26 13.06 4.18
C GLY A 56 -5.42 12.82 5.44
N GLY A 57 -4.50 11.87 5.40
CA GLY A 57 -3.53 11.60 6.46
C GLY A 57 -3.78 10.29 7.21
N ILE A 58 -2.79 9.84 7.99
CA ILE A 58 -2.85 8.57 8.75
C ILE A 58 -2.55 8.80 10.22
N THR A 59 -3.27 8.14 11.10
CA THR A 59 -3.04 8.18 12.54
C THR A 59 -2.02 7.14 13.02
N TYR A 60 -1.43 7.37 14.19
CA TYR A 60 -0.53 6.40 14.83
C TYR A 60 -1.24 5.07 15.17
N SER A 61 -2.54 5.10 15.47
CA SER A 61 -3.33 3.88 15.70
C SER A 61 -3.39 3.00 14.46
N GLU A 62 -3.62 3.57 13.28
CA GLU A 62 -3.67 2.80 12.02
C GLU A 62 -2.30 2.26 11.64
N MET A 63 -1.25 3.06 11.86
CA MET A 63 0.13 2.61 11.67
C MET A 63 0.47 1.43 12.58
N ARG A 64 0.03 1.47 13.85
CA ARG A 64 0.18 0.35 14.80
C ARG A 64 -0.57 -0.90 14.32
N CYS A 65 -1.81 -0.75 13.85
CA CYS A 65 -2.60 -1.87 13.33
C CYS A 65 -1.87 -2.60 12.18
N ALA A 66 -1.23 -1.85 11.27
CA ALA A 66 -0.46 -2.46 10.17
C ALA A 66 0.67 -3.38 10.68
N TYR A 67 1.38 -2.97 11.74
CA TYR A 67 2.41 -3.79 12.38
C TYR A 67 1.83 -5.02 13.08
N GLU A 68 0.71 -4.87 13.77
CA GLU A 68 0.04 -5.98 14.46
C GLU A 68 -0.41 -7.05 13.46
N VAL A 69 -1.01 -6.65 12.34
CA VAL A 69 -1.43 -7.57 11.27
C VAL A 69 -0.23 -8.24 10.59
N THR A 70 0.84 -7.49 10.30
CA THR A 70 2.07 -8.06 9.72
C THR A 70 2.73 -9.09 10.65
N GLN A 71 2.66 -8.88 11.97
CA GLN A 71 3.17 -9.84 12.95
C GLN A 71 2.27 -11.08 13.05
N ALA A 72 0.96 -10.90 12.98
CA ALA A 72 0.00 -12.00 12.99
C ALA A 72 0.12 -12.87 11.72
N VAL A 73 0.31 -12.24 10.56
CA VAL A 73 0.41 -12.93 9.26
C VAL A 73 1.80 -12.79 8.66
N LYS A 74 2.70 -13.72 9.02
CA LYS A 74 4.10 -13.70 8.56
C LYS A 74 4.29 -13.86 7.05
N SER A 75 3.26 -14.30 6.32
CA SER A 75 3.28 -14.45 4.86
C SER A 75 2.93 -13.17 4.10
N CYS A 76 2.40 -12.15 4.78
CA CYS A 76 1.97 -10.89 4.16
C CYS A 76 2.54 -9.68 4.92
N GLU A 77 3.21 -8.78 4.19
CA GLU A 77 3.72 -7.52 4.72
C GLU A 77 2.73 -6.40 4.43
N VAL A 78 2.24 -5.72 5.48
CA VAL A 78 1.32 -4.57 5.34
C VAL A 78 2.13 -3.28 5.37
N ILE A 79 2.07 -2.52 4.28
CA ILE A 79 2.69 -1.20 4.15
C ILE A 79 1.57 -0.18 4.09
N VAL A 80 1.58 0.77 5.02
CA VAL A 80 0.58 1.84 5.10
C VAL A 80 1.23 3.21 4.91
N GLY A 81 0.57 4.07 4.14
CA GLY A 81 1.01 5.43 3.89
C GLY A 81 -0.16 6.38 3.69
N SER A 82 0.15 7.66 3.64
CA SER A 82 -0.81 8.75 3.42
C SER A 82 -0.08 10.00 2.90
N SER A 83 -0.81 11.10 2.75
CA SER A 83 -0.22 12.43 2.51
C SER A 83 0.65 12.92 3.67
N HIS A 84 0.19 12.75 4.90
CA HIS A 84 0.87 13.20 6.12
C HIS A 84 0.46 12.37 7.34
N ILE A 85 1.29 12.40 8.39
CA ILE A 85 0.98 11.74 9.67
C ILE A 85 0.13 12.68 10.51
N LEU A 86 -1.04 12.20 10.92
CA LEU A 86 -2.02 12.93 11.70
C LEU A 86 -1.84 12.74 13.19
N THR A 87 -2.01 13.84 13.91
CA THR A 87 -2.35 13.87 15.33
C THR A 87 -3.78 14.36 15.47
N PRO A 88 -4.48 14.08 16.58
CA PRO A 88 -5.84 14.59 16.79
C PRO A 88 -5.95 16.11 16.67
N ILE A 89 -4.91 16.85 17.09
CA ILE A 89 -4.85 18.31 16.96
C ILE A 89 -4.67 18.72 15.49
N GLY A 90 -3.76 18.06 14.76
CA GLY A 90 -3.55 18.32 13.33
C GLY A 90 -4.83 18.13 12.52
N LEU A 91 -5.58 17.06 12.80
CA LEU A 91 -6.86 16.81 12.14
C LEU A 91 -7.88 17.96 12.37
N LEU A 92 -7.96 18.49 13.59
CA LEU A 92 -8.88 19.60 13.89
C LEU A 92 -8.47 20.90 13.19
N GLU A 93 -7.17 21.18 13.08
CA GLU A 93 -6.68 22.33 12.33
C GLU A 93 -6.91 22.16 10.82
N ASP A 94 -6.72 20.95 10.28
CA ASP A 94 -7.01 20.63 8.88
C ASP A 94 -8.51 20.85 8.59
N ILE A 95 -9.41 20.36 9.44
CA ILE A 95 -10.86 20.57 9.31
C ILE A 95 -11.24 22.05 9.42
N LYS A 96 -10.62 22.77 10.35
CA LYS A 96 -10.84 24.23 10.52
C LYS A 96 -10.31 25.03 9.32
N ALA A 97 -9.26 24.56 8.66
CA ALA A 97 -8.74 25.19 7.45
C ALA A 97 -9.72 25.02 6.27
N LEU A 98 -10.44 23.90 6.18
CA LEU A 98 -11.47 23.69 5.14
C LEU A 98 -12.60 24.73 5.18
N SER A 99 -12.84 25.36 6.35
CA SER A 99 -13.86 26.42 6.46
C SER A 99 -13.39 27.78 5.90
N LYS A 100 -12.11 27.92 5.52
CA LYS A 100 -11.50 29.19 5.11
C LYS A 100 -11.06 29.16 3.65
N GLY A 101 -11.95 29.52 2.72
CA GLY A 101 -11.60 29.80 1.32
C GLY A 101 -11.02 28.61 0.54
N PRO A 102 -10.77 28.75 -0.78
CA PRO A 102 -10.43 27.61 -1.62
C PRO A 102 -9.04 27.07 -1.26
N MET A 103 -8.98 25.77 -0.99
CA MET A 103 -7.77 25.01 -0.73
C MET A 103 -6.89 24.98 -1.99
N GLU A 104 -5.56 24.94 -1.84
CA GLU A 104 -4.66 24.79 -2.99
C GLU A 104 -5.00 23.51 -3.76
N THR A 105 -5.27 23.65 -5.06
CA THR A 105 -5.61 22.55 -5.93
C THR A 105 -4.40 21.64 -6.12
N PHE A 106 -4.50 20.40 -5.65
CA PHE A 106 -3.54 19.37 -6.00
C PHE A 106 -3.79 18.91 -7.45
N THR A 107 -2.99 19.38 -8.39
CA THR A 107 -3.01 18.91 -9.78
C THR A 107 -2.12 17.70 -9.93
N VAL A 108 -2.71 16.54 -10.22
CA VAL A 108 -1.95 15.37 -10.68
C VAL A 108 -1.51 15.66 -12.11
N GLU A 109 -0.22 15.97 -12.31
CA GLU A 109 0.35 16.06 -13.65
C GLU A 109 0.41 14.65 -14.26
N GLU A 110 -0.54 14.34 -15.12
CA GLU A 110 -0.50 13.15 -15.97
C GLU A 110 0.58 13.35 -17.04
N ARG A 111 1.80 12.89 -16.76
CA ARG A 111 2.81 12.76 -17.81
C ARG A 111 2.43 11.61 -18.72
N SER A 112 1.71 11.93 -19.79
CA SER A 112 1.55 11.07 -20.96
C SER A 112 2.93 10.79 -21.57
N ASN A 113 3.49 9.61 -21.30
CA ASN A 113 4.62 9.11 -22.08
C ASN A 113 4.08 8.64 -23.44
N ALA A 114 4.28 9.47 -24.46
CA ALA A 114 4.25 9.06 -25.86
C ALA A 114 5.60 8.44 -26.26
#